data_AF-C2KYG5-F1
#
_entry.id   AF-C2KYG5-F1
#
_cell.length_a   1.000
_cell.length_b   1.000
_cell.length_c   1.000
_cell.angle_alpha   90.00
_cell.angle_beta   90.00
_cell.angle_gamma   90.00
#
_symmetry.space_group_name_H-M   'P 1'
#
loop_
_entity.id
_entity.type
_entity.pdbx_description
1 polymer ?
#
loop_
_entity_poly.entity_id
_entity_poly.type
_entity_poly.pdbx_seq_one_letter_code
_entity_poly.pdbx_strand_id
1 'polypeptide(L)'
;MTVTEMANYALKKQDYEKATSKQGSSDSDGNQSISDLERSYRNAEATGGDRWLCGWNPDVEPKHIVPISKDIEDLVKHQIRERYLKEQGGSSFEKVHSYNEKYKAYAKTRNGPERMSVLYTIEELKFSEMDKIMGYIKSKVPGWHHPKPFDPAIVQEYINQEEGKDNKDINISV
;
A
#
# COMPACT_ATOMS: atom_id res chain seq x y z
N MET A 1 -9.98 -12.70 -24.10
CA MET A 1 -11.14 -12.97 -23.23
C MET A 1 -11.93 -14.09 -23.87
N THR A 2 -12.02 -15.24 -23.22
CA THR A 2 -12.71 -16.42 -23.76
C THR A 2 -14.22 -16.30 -23.57
N VAL A 3 -15.00 -17.03 -24.35
CA VAL A 3 -16.48 -17.02 -24.25
C VAL A 3 -16.93 -17.41 -22.83
N THR A 4 -16.19 -18.30 -22.17
CA THR A 4 -16.42 -18.71 -20.78
C THR A 4 -16.18 -17.58 -19.77
N GLU A 5 -15.15 -16.76 -19.98
CA GLU A 5 -14.87 -15.58 -19.15
C GLU A 5 -15.98 -14.52 -19.28
N MET A 6 -16.48 -14.30 -20.50
CA MET A 6 -17.57 -13.36 -20.74
C MET A 6 -18.90 -13.85 -20.16
N ALA A 7 -19.17 -15.15 -20.21
CA ALA A 7 -20.35 -15.74 -19.57
C ALA A 7 -20.29 -15.63 -18.04
N ASN A 8 -19.14 -15.93 -17.44
CA ASN A 8 -18.94 -15.78 -16.00
C ASN A 8 -19.02 -14.31 -15.57
N TYR A 9 -18.51 -13.38 -16.38
CA TYR A 9 -18.62 -11.95 -16.13
C TYR A 9 -20.08 -11.47 -16.22
N ALA A 10 -20.84 -11.92 -17.22
CA ALA A 10 -22.24 -11.54 -17.39
C ALA A 10 -23.13 -12.04 -16.24
N LEU A 11 -22.91 -13.28 -15.77
CA LEU A 11 -23.61 -13.83 -14.62
C LEU A 11 -23.29 -13.04 -13.34
N LYS A 12 -22.01 -12.76 -13.09
CA LYS A 12 -21.57 -11.95 -11.94
C LYS A 12 -22.12 -10.52 -11.99
N LYS A 13 -22.19 -9.92 -13.18
CA LYS A 13 -22.76 -8.59 -13.38
C LYS A 13 -24.27 -8.58 -13.10
N GLN A 14 -25.00 -9.60 -13.55
CA GLN A 14 -26.43 -9.74 -13.27
C GLN A 14 -26.71 -9.91 -11.78
N ASP A 15 -25.86 -10.65 -11.05
CA ASP A 15 -25.96 -10.78 -9.60
C ASP A 15 -25.63 -9.47 -8.87
N TYR A 16 -24.65 -8.72 -9.37
CA TYR A 16 -24.31 -7.38 -8.87
C TYR A 16 -25.45 -6.37 -9.07
N GLU A 17 -26.08 -6.33 -10.24
CA GLU A 17 -27.21 -5.44 -10.56
C GLU A 17 -28.48 -5.79 -9.75
N LYS A 18 -28.71 -7.08 -9.48
CA LYS A 18 -29.75 -7.53 -8.54
C LYS A 18 -29.44 -7.11 -7.10
N ALA A 19 -28.16 -7.06 -6.71
CA ALA A 19 -27.75 -6.64 -5.38
C ALA A 19 -27.88 -5.12 -5.16
N THR A 20 -27.62 -4.30 -6.18
CA THR A 20 -27.69 -2.83 -6.09
C THR A 20 -29.11 -2.27 -6.23
N SER A 21 -30.01 -2.97 -6.93
CA SER A 21 -31.42 -2.56 -7.05
C SER A 21 -32.25 -2.65 -5.75
N LYS A 22 -31.73 -3.31 -4.70
CA LYS A 22 -32.33 -3.35 -3.35
C LYS A 22 -31.77 -2.30 -2.38
N GLN A 23 -30.89 -1.42 -2.84
CA GLN A 23 -30.29 -0.36 -2.02
C GLN A 23 -31.28 0.80 -1.86
N GLY A 24 -32.39 0.53 -1.17
CA GLY A 24 -33.34 1.53 -0.68
C GLY A 24 -33.03 1.90 0.76
N SER A 25 -32.92 3.21 0.99
CA SER A 25 -32.76 3.90 2.28
C SER A 25 -31.43 3.71 2.99
N SER A 26 -30.54 4.69 2.83
CA SER A 26 -29.55 5.00 3.84
C SER A 26 -30.28 5.64 5.03
N ASP A 27 -30.52 4.85 6.08
CA ASP A 27 -30.84 5.43 7.38
C ASP A 27 -29.55 6.02 7.95
N SER A 28 -29.65 7.26 8.40
CA SER A 28 -28.57 8.16 8.82
C SER A 28 -27.82 7.76 10.10
N ASP A 29 -28.05 6.54 10.60
CA ASP A 29 -27.45 5.99 11.82
C ASP A 29 -26.60 4.75 11.52
N GLY A 30 -25.70 4.85 10.54
CA GLY A 30 -24.36 4.22 10.49
C GLY A 30 -24.13 2.73 10.79
N ASN A 31 -25.14 1.91 11.12
CA ASN A 31 -24.95 0.56 11.62
C ASN A 31 -25.48 -0.44 10.60
N GLN A 32 -24.61 -0.86 9.68
CA GLN A 32 -24.91 -1.96 8.76
C GLN A 32 -25.12 -3.24 9.56
N SER A 33 -26.18 -4.01 9.26
CA SER A 33 -26.36 -5.30 9.89
C SER A 33 -25.20 -6.24 9.52
N ILE A 34 -24.85 -7.20 10.38
CA ILE A 34 -23.80 -8.22 10.09
C ILE A 34 -24.07 -8.89 8.73
N SER A 35 -25.34 -9.13 8.40
CA SER A 35 -25.75 -9.73 7.12
C SER A 35 -25.48 -8.85 5.89
N ASP A 36 -25.49 -7.53 6.05
CA ASP A 36 -25.18 -6.58 4.98
C ASP A 36 -23.66 -6.45 4.77
N LEU A 37 -22.89 -6.49 5.85
CA LEU A 37 -21.42 -6.55 5.82
C LEU A 37 -20.92 -7.82 5.15
N GLU A 38 -21.44 -8.99 5.55
CA GLU A 38 -21.11 -10.27 4.92
C GLU A 38 -21.45 -10.29 3.42
N ARG A 39 -22.58 -9.68 3.04
CA ARG A 39 -22.97 -9.53 1.64
C ARG A 39 -22.03 -8.60 0.88
N SER A 40 -21.64 -7.48 1.49
CA SER A 40 -20.65 -6.54 0.95
C SER A 40 -19.32 -7.24 0.68
N TYR A 41 -18.82 -8.04 1.63
CA TYR A 41 -17.59 -8.80 1.45
C TYR A 41 -17.70 -9.84 0.34
N ARG A 42 -18.79 -10.62 0.29
CA ARG A 42 -19.01 -11.57 -0.82
C ARG A 42 -19.09 -10.89 -2.17
N ASN A 43 -19.73 -9.73 -2.25
CA ASN A 43 -19.81 -8.95 -3.49
C ASN A 43 -18.44 -8.37 -3.89
N ALA A 44 -17.65 -7.91 -2.91
CA ALA A 44 -16.28 -7.47 -3.15
C ALA A 44 -15.42 -8.63 -3.68
N GLU A 45 -15.48 -9.80 -3.04
CA GLU A 45 -14.78 -11.02 -3.49
C GLU A 45 -15.25 -11.46 -4.89
N ALA A 46 -16.56 -11.41 -5.16
CA ALA A 46 -17.14 -11.78 -6.46
C ALA A 46 -16.63 -10.88 -7.60
N THR A 47 -16.38 -9.60 -7.31
CA THR A 47 -15.82 -8.61 -8.24
C THR A 47 -14.29 -8.58 -8.26
N GLY A 48 -13.61 -9.50 -7.55
CA GLY A 48 -12.15 -9.63 -7.53
C GLY A 48 -11.45 -8.79 -6.46
N GLY A 49 -12.22 -8.14 -5.58
CA GLY A 49 -11.73 -7.51 -4.35
C GLY A 49 -11.31 -8.54 -3.30
N ASP A 50 -10.72 -8.05 -2.21
CA ASP A 50 -10.24 -8.86 -1.10
C ASP A 50 -10.79 -8.28 0.21
N ARG A 51 -11.70 -9.02 0.87
CA ARG A 51 -12.31 -8.59 2.14
C ARG A 51 -11.29 -8.32 3.24
N TRP A 52 -10.14 -8.96 3.15
CA TRP A 52 -9.05 -8.85 4.11
C TRP A 52 -8.14 -7.65 3.86
N LEU A 53 -8.35 -6.91 2.76
CA LEU A 53 -7.70 -5.62 2.48
C LEU A 53 -8.65 -4.44 2.75
N CYS A 54 -9.81 -4.70 3.37
CA CYS A 54 -10.74 -3.67 3.78
C CYS A 54 -10.47 -3.29 5.24
N GLY A 55 -10.03 -2.05 5.48
CA GLY A 55 -9.76 -1.56 6.83
C GLY A 55 -10.99 -1.42 7.73
N TRP A 56 -12.20 -1.57 7.17
CA TRP A 56 -13.48 -1.53 7.89
C TRP A 56 -14.03 -2.92 8.19
N ASN A 57 -13.29 -3.99 7.86
CA ASN A 57 -13.69 -5.35 8.18
C ASN A 57 -13.46 -5.63 9.68
N PRO A 58 -14.50 -5.96 10.47
CA PRO A 58 -14.31 -6.22 11.90
C PRO A 58 -13.48 -7.49 12.16
N ASP A 59 -13.34 -8.37 11.15
CA ASP A 59 -12.58 -9.62 11.27
C ASP A 59 -11.08 -9.46 10.98
N VAL A 60 -10.62 -8.32 10.45
CA VAL A 60 -9.16 -8.09 10.36
C VAL A 60 -8.59 -7.84 11.75
N GLU A 61 -7.39 -8.37 11.95
CA GLU A 61 -6.68 -8.15 13.20
C GLU A 61 -6.39 -6.65 13.39
N PRO A 62 -6.33 -6.17 14.64
CA PRO A 62 -5.79 -4.85 14.93
C PRO A 62 -4.43 -4.68 14.25
N LYS A 63 -4.26 -3.58 13.52
CA LYS A 63 -3.04 -3.30 12.76
C LYS A 63 -1.84 -3.27 13.71
N HIS A 64 -0.81 -4.02 13.35
CA HIS A 64 0.44 -4.07 14.09
C HIS A 64 1.61 -4.31 13.12
N ILE A 65 2.82 -4.04 13.59
CA ILE A 65 4.03 -4.30 12.80
C ILE A 65 4.26 -5.81 12.70
N VAL A 66 4.42 -6.31 11.47
CA VAL A 66 4.71 -7.71 11.18
C VAL A 66 6.00 -7.83 10.37
N PRO A 67 6.76 -8.93 10.48
CA PRO A 67 7.90 -9.15 9.61
C PRO A 67 7.48 -9.21 8.13
N ILE A 68 8.20 -8.46 7.29
CA ILE A 68 8.06 -8.53 5.84
C ILE A 68 9.37 -9.03 5.22
N SER A 69 9.33 -9.46 3.95
CA SER A 69 10.52 -9.92 3.26
C SER A 69 11.43 -8.76 2.89
N LYS A 70 12.73 -9.04 2.84
CA LYS A 70 13.76 -8.07 2.45
C LYS A 70 13.47 -7.42 1.10
N ASP A 71 13.03 -8.21 0.12
CA ASP A 71 12.64 -7.72 -1.20
C ASP A 71 11.55 -6.63 -1.15
N ILE A 72 10.60 -6.73 -0.21
CA ILE A 72 9.53 -5.74 -0.06
C ILE A 72 10.05 -4.51 0.68
N GLU A 73 10.91 -4.68 1.69
CA GLU A 73 11.58 -3.54 2.32
C GLU A 73 12.37 -2.72 1.29
N ASP A 74 13.14 -3.41 0.44
CA ASP A 74 13.97 -2.77 -0.58
C ASP A 74 13.11 -2.12 -1.67
N LEU A 75 11.97 -2.75 -2.04
CA LEU A 75 10.98 -2.15 -2.93
C LEU A 75 10.38 -0.85 -2.36
N VAL A 76 10.04 -0.84 -1.07
CA VAL A 76 9.52 0.34 -0.37
C VAL A 76 10.55 1.46 -0.36
N LYS A 77 11.79 1.15 0.03
CA LYS A 77 12.90 2.11 0.00
C LYS A 77 13.11 2.67 -1.40
N HIS A 78 13.13 1.81 -2.42
CA HIS A 78 13.30 2.21 -3.81
C HIS A 78 12.19 3.17 -4.25
N GLN A 79 10.92 2.86 -3.96
CA GLN A 79 9.79 3.74 -4.27
C GLN A 79 9.99 5.14 -3.69
N ILE A 80 10.30 5.22 -2.39
CA ILE A 80 10.42 6.51 -1.69
C ILE A 80 11.66 7.29 -2.16
N ARG A 81 12.80 6.61 -2.34
CA ARG A 81 14.03 7.23 -2.85
C ARG A 81 13.84 7.77 -4.27
N GLU A 82 13.25 6.99 -5.17
CA GLU A 82 12.95 7.43 -6.54
C GLU A 82 12.02 8.65 -6.54
N ARG A 83 11.00 8.64 -5.69
CA ARG A 83 10.03 9.74 -5.52
C ARG A 83 10.72 11.06 -5.16
N TYR A 84 11.65 11.05 -4.21
CA TYR A 84 12.38 12.27 -3.83
C TYR A 84 13.41 12.65 -4.89
N LEU A 85 14.12 11.68 -5.47
CA LEU A 85 15.15 11.93 -6.46
C LEU A 85 14.60 12.55 -7.76
N LYS A 86 13.49 12.02 -8.28
CA LYS A 86 12.94 12.40 -9.59
C LYS A 86 11.77 13.37 -9.52
N GLU A 87 10.99 13.31 -8.44
CA GLU A 87 9.68 13.97 -8.35
C GLU A 87 9.61 14.97 -7.19
N GLN A 88 10.75 15.30 -6.56
CA GLN A 88 10.85 16.27 -5.46
C GLN A 88 9.93 15.94 -4.27
N GLY A 89 9.64 14.65 -4.08
CA GLY A 89 8.70 14.16 -3.07
C GLY A 89 7.22 14.20 -3.50
N GLY A 90 6.89 14.63 -4.72
CA GLY A 90 5.60 14.38 -5.37
C GLY A 90 5.53 12.97 -5.95
N SER A 91 4.39 12.52 -6.48
CA SER A 91 4.35 11.33 -7.34
C SER A 91 3.13 11.26 -8.22
N SER A 92 3.24 10.57 -9.37
CA SER A 92 2.09 10.35 -10.26
C SER A 92 1.15 9.28 -9.68
N PHE A 93 -0.14 9.45 -9.95
CA PHE A 93 -1.16 8.47 -9.54
C PHE A 93 -0.83 7.06 -10.05
N GLU A 94 -0.41 6.93 -11.30
CA GLU A 94 -0.08 5.65 -11.93
C GLU A 94 1.05 4.92 -11.22
N LYS A 95 2.14 5.61 -10.86
CA LYS A 95 3.26 5.00 -10.13
C LYS A 95 2.82 4.55 -8.73
N VAL A 96 2.14 5.42 -7.99
CA VAL A 96 1.61 5.09 -6.66
C VAL A 96 0.69 3.86 -6.74
N HIS A 97 -0.18 3.82 -7.74
CA HIS A 97 -1.08 2.70 -7.97
C HIS A 97 -0.30 1.40 -8.28
N SER A 98 0.69 1.45 -9.17
CA SER A 98 1.52 0.29 -9.52
C SER A 98 2.24 -0.33 -8.31
N TYR A 99 2.86 0.50 -7.46
CA TYR A 99 3.49 0.01 -6.23
C TYR A 99 2.46 -0.55 -5.24
N ASN A 100 1.32 0.11 -5.08
CA ASN A 100 0.25 -0.37 -4.19
C ASN A 100 -0.28 -1.73 -4.62
N GLU A 101 -0.43 -2.01 -5.93
CA GLU A 101 -0.84 -3.35 -6.39
C GLU A 101 0.22 -4.42 -6.07
N LYS A 102 1.51 -4.09 -6.16
CA LYS A 102 2.59 -5.00 -5.72
C LYS A 102 2.50 -5.29 -4.22
N TYR A 103 2.25 -4.28 -3.39
CA TYR A 103 2.10 -4.46 -1.93
C TYR A 103 0.87 -5.27 -1.57
N LYS A 104 -0.26 -5.06 -2.25
CA LYS A 104 -1.47 -5.87 -2.07
C LYS A 104 -1.24 -7.32 -2.50
N ALA A 105 -0.54 -7.54 -3.60
CA ALA A 105 -0.17 -8.88 -4.04
C ALA A 105 0.74 -9.58 -3.01
N TYR A 106 1.70 -8.86 -2.43
CA TYR A 106 2.52 -9.39 -1.34
C TYR A 106 1.70 -9.71 -0.09
N ALA A 107 0.81 -8.81 0.34
CA ALA A 107 -0.06 -9.04 1.49
C ALA A 107 -0.90 -10.32 1.33
N LYS A 108 -1.35 -10.63 0.12
CA LYS A 108 -2.10 -11.86 -0.20
C LYS A 108 -1.32 -13.17 0.04
N THR A 109 0.00 -13.11 0.21
CA THR A 109 0.83 -14.27 0.60
C THR A 109 0.68 -14.65 2.08
N ARG A 110 0.12 -13.75 2.91
CA ARG A 110 -0.20 -14.00 4.31
C ARG A 110 -1.64 -14.47 4.50
N ASN A 111 -1.93 -14.98 5.70
CA ASN A 111 -3.28 -15.32 6.11
C ASN A 111 -4.18 -14.07 6.02
N GLY A 112 -5.46 -14.30 5.72
CA GLY A 112 -6.45 -13.22 5.52
C GLY A 112 -6.40 -12.14 6.62
N PRO A 113 -6.60 -12.48 7.90
CA PRO A 113 -6.64 -11.49 8.98
C PRO A 113 -5.37 -10.62 9.10
N GLU A 114 -4.19 -11.14 8.70
CA GLU A 114 -2.89 -10.45 8.82
C GLU A 114 -2.62 -9.48 7.65
N ARG A 115 -3.36 -9.55 6.54
CA ARG A 115 -3.03 -8.80 5.31
C ARG A 115 -3.02 -7.28 5.54
N MET A 116 -3.90 -6.77 6.39
CA MET A 116 -3.89 -5.35 6.77
C MET A 116 -2.66 -4.96 7.59
N SER A 117 -2.17 -5.83 8.46
CA SER A 117 -0.93 -5.59 9.23
C SER A 117 0.30 -5.56 8.33
N VAL A 118 0.32 -6.34 7.24
CA VAL A 118 1.37 -6.23 6.21
C VAL A 118 1.35 -4.87 5.54
N LEU A 119 0.18 -4.42 5.07
CA LEU A 119 0.06 -3.10 4.44
C LEU A 119 0.37 -1.96 5.42
N TYR A 120 -0.01 -2.11 6.68
CA TYR A 120 0.32 -1.18 7.74
C TYR A 120 1.84 -1.07 7.94
N THR A 121 2.53 -2.21 8.04
CA THR A 121 4.00 -2.25 8.16
C THR A 121 4.68 -1.57 6.97
N ILE A 122 4.21 -1.83 5.75
CA ILE A 122 4.72 -1.19 4.54
C ILE A 122 4.56 0.33 4.60
N GLU A 123 3.43 0.83 5.11
CA GLU A 123 3.18 2.27 5.25
C GLU A 123 4.10 2.92 6.29
N GLU A 124 4.30 2.26 7.44
CA GLU A 124 5.24 2.72 8.48
C GLU A 124 6.68 2.78 7.94
N LEU A 125 7.09 1.82 7.10
CA LEU A 125 8.38 1.84 6.42
C LEU A 125 8.50 3.01 5.42
N LYS A 126 7.43 3.32 4.69
CA LYS A 126 7.41 4.49 3.80
C LYS A 126 7.63 5.77 4.60
N PHE A 127 6.88 5.98 5.69
CA PHE A 127 7.01 7.16 6.52
C PHE A 127 8.41 7.25 7.15
N SER A 128 8.94 6.14 7.65
CA SER A 128 10.30 6.08 8.20
C SER A 128 11.36 6.51 7.17
N GLU A 129 11.29 5.99 5.94
CA GLU A 129 12.25 6.37 4.89
C GLU A 129 12.05 7.83 4.43
N MET A 130 10.81 8.30 4.34
CA MET A 130 10.49 9.69 4.05
C MET A 130 11.08 10.64 5.09
N ASP A 131 10.92 10.33 6.38
CA ASP A 131 11.46 11.13 7.48
C ASP A 131 12.98 11.20 7.45
N LYS A 132 13.66 10.09 7.14
CA LYS A 132 15.13 10.07 6.97
C LYS A 132 15.58 10.98 5.84
N ILE A 133 14.96 10.88 4.65
CA ILE A 133 15.30 11.73 3.50
C ILE A 133 15.02 13.20 3.83
N MET A 134 13.85 13.51 4.40
CA MET A 134 13.50 14.88 4.77
C MET A 134 14.43 15.45 5.84
N GLY A 135 14.82 14.64 6.84
CA GLY A 135 15.82 15.01 7.83
C GLY A 135 17.18 15.30 7.18
N TYR A 136 17.59 14.48 6.22
CA TYR A 136 18.82 14.66 5.47
C TYR A 136 18.81 15.96 4.65
N ILE A 137 17.72 16.23 3.92
CA ILE A 137 17.56 17.49 3.16
C ILE A 137 17.64 18.70 4.10
N LYS A 138 16.94 18.68 5.24
CA LYS A 138 16.99 19.75 6.24
C LYS A 138 18.40 19.99 6.79
N SER A 139 19.21 18.94 6.90
CA SER A 139 20.59 19.06 7.38
C SER A 139 21.52 19.78 6.39
N LYS A 140 21.23 19.68 5.09
CA LYS A 140 22.00 20.33 4.00
C LYS A 140 21.41 21.68 3.59
N VAL A 141 20.10 21.86 3.77
CA VAL A 141 19.35 23.07 3.40
C VAL A 141 18.58 23.57 4.63
N PRO A 142 19.22 24.38 5.51
CA PRO A 142 18.56 24.94 6.68
C PRO A 142 17.30 25.74 6.31
N GLY A 143 16.21 25.52 7.04
CA GLY A 143 14.92 26.16 6.77
C GLY A 143 14.11 25.54 5.62
N TRP A 144 14.59 24.45 5.02
CA TRP A 144 13.82 23.69 4.05
C TRP A 144 12.61 22.99 4.70
N HIS A 145 11.49 22.98 3.99
CA HIS A 145 10.32 22.18 4.30
C HIS A 145 9.61 21.80 3.00
N HIS A 146 8.93 20.66 2.99
CA HIS A 146 8.06 20.29 1.88
C HIS A 146 6.95 21.35 1.69
N PRO A 147 6.55 21.72 0.46
CA PRO A 147 6.97 21.18 -0.85
C PRO A 147 8.05 22.02 -1.56
N LYS A 148 8.91 22.75 -0.83
CA LYS A 148 9.97 23.55 -1.47
C LYS A 148 10.92 22.67 -2.29
N PRO A 149 11.38 23.13 -3.47
CA PRO A 149 12.35 22.39 -4.25
C PRO A 149 13.69 22.27 -3.51
N PHE A 150 14.45 21.24 -3.85
CA PHE A 150 15.81 20.98 -3.38
C PHE A 150 16.66 20.40 -4.52
N ASP A 151 17.99 20.45 -4.37
CA ASP A 151 18.89 19.82 -5.33
C ASP A 151 18.81 18.28 -5.21
N PRO A 152 18.40 17.55 -6.28
CA PRO A 152 18.36 16.09 -6.27
C PRO A 152 19.68 15.41 -5.88
N ALA A 153 20.83 16.07 -6.10
CA ALA A 153 22.13 15.56 -5.69
C ALA A 153 22.22 15.29 -4.18
N ILE A 154 21.46 16.04 -3.36
CA ILE A 154 21.37 15.82 -1.91
C ILE A 154 20.75 14.45 -1.62
N VAL A 155 19.68 14.08 -2.34
CA VAL A 155 19.02 12.78 -2.17
C VAL A 155 19.90 11.67 -2.74
N GLN A 156 20.61 11.91 -3.84
CA GLN A 156 21.57 10.95 -4.38
C GLN A 156 22.71 10.65 -3.38
N GLU A 157 23.23 11.68 -2.69
CA GLU A 157 24.23 11.51 -1.63
C GLU A 157 23.70 10.63 -0.49
N TYR A 158 22.46 10.86 -0.04
CA TYR A 158 21.79 10.03 0.96
C TYR A 158 21.67 8.56 0.51
N ILE A 159 21.22 8.32 -0.73
CA ILE A 159 21.06 6.96 -1.27
C ILE A 159 22.41 6.23 -1.25
N ASN A 160 23.46 6.88 -1.75
CA ASN A 160 24.81 6.30 -1.78
C ASN A 160 25.34 6.00 -0.37
N GLN A 161 25.02 6.83 0.62
CA GLN A 161 25.41 6.61 2.02
C GLN A 161 24.69 5.40 2.63
N GLU A 162 23.38 5.25 2.38
CA GLU A 162 22.62 4.11 2.91
C GLU A 162 23.03 2.79 2.25
N GLU A 163 23.18 2.76 0.92
CA GLU A 163 23.65 1.56 0.20
C GLU A 163 25.10 1.21 0.54
N GLY A 164 25.93 2.20 0.88
CA GLY A 164 27.29 2.00 1.39
C GLY A 164 27.35 1.42 2.81
N LYS A 165 26.31 1.60 3.63
CA LYS A 165 26.19 0.96 4.95
C LYS A 165 25.77 -0.49 4.82
N ASP A 166 24.78 -0.77 3.98
CA ASP A 166 24.28 -2.12 3.73
C ASP A 166 25.40 -3.06 3.22
N ASN A 167 26.40 -2.54 2.49
CA ASN A 167 27.57 -3.30 2.03
C ASN A 167 28.66 -3.52 3.10
N LYS A 168 28.73 -2.70 4.15
CA LYS A 168 29.71 -2.88 5.24
C LYS A 168 29.28 -3.95 6.24
N ASP A 169 27.98 -4.13 6.45
CA ASP A 169 27.44 -5.12 7.38
C ASP A 169 27.60 -6.57 6.86
N ILE A 170 27.88 -6.76 5.58
CA ILE A 170 28.15 -8.08 4.98
C ILE A 170 29.61 -8.54 5.24
N ASN A 171 30.51 -7.62 5.60
CA ASN A 171 31.95 -7.88 5.67
C ASN A 171 32.50 -8.09 7.10
N ILE A 172 31.63 -8.35 8.08
CA ILE A 172 32.02 -8.61 9.47
C ILE A 172 31.77 -10.09 9.80
N SER A 173 32.47 -10.99 9.14
CA SER A 173 32.64 -12.40 9.54
C SER A 173 33.91 -12.95 8.88
N VAL A 174 35.04 -12.76 9.56
CA VAL A 174 36.27 -13.53 9.36
C VAL A 174 36.64 -14.13 10.71
#